data_AF-A0A3Q2NNI2-F1
#
_entry.id   AF-A0A3Q2NNI2-F1
#
_cell.length_a   1.000
_cell.length_b   1.000
_cell.length_c   1.000
_cell.angle_alpha   90.00
_cell.angle_beta   90.00
_cell.angle_gamma   90.00
#
_symmetry.space_group_name_H-M   'P 1'
#
loop_
_entity.id
_entity.type
_entity.pdbx_description
1 polymer ?
#
loop_
_entity_poly.entity_id
_entity_poly.type
_entity_poly.pdbx_seq_one_letter_code
_entity_poly.pdbx_strand_id
1 'polypeptide(L)'
;MILLNYLACKQTKSGMVAGITISVAWDALRSSDSMEEPLNWLLFNKHLTNGLRQKVTRHRKILEKVVDVEYVLKARTIREFDERFTSHLFGYKSCVDYYRDASPAKKLPHTSVPILCLNAADDPFSPQSAFPVSIVQALPNVALLLTAHGGHIAFLQGLFPRGESYMERLFGQFVQAVFEHPRDIKRACGVKKHQPSKDQSDAKE
;
A
#
# COMPACT_ATOMS: atom_id res chain seq x y z
N MET A 1 0.78 0.13 -0.90
CA MET A 1 0.79 1.62 -0.99
C MET A 1 0.32 2.14 -2.35
N ILE A 2 0.93 1.75 -3.48
CA ILE A 2 0.64 2.29 -4.82
C ILE A 2 -0.85 2.25 -5.19
N LEU A 3 -1.50 1.08 -5.06
CA LEU A 3 -2.91 0.92 -5.43
C LEU A 3 -3.82 1.91 -4.68
N LEU A 4 -3.65 2.04 -3.37
CA LEU A 4 -4.47 2.94 -2.54
C LEU A 4 -4.24 4.41 -2.92
N ASN A 5 -2.99 4.81 -3.14
CA ASN A 5 -2.67 6.17 -3.61
C ASN A 5 -3.27 6.44 -5.00
N TYR A 6 -3.21 5.46 -5.91
CA TYR A 6 -3.83 5.56 -7.23
C TYR A 6 -5.35 5.72 -7.12
N LEU A 7 -6.02 4.88 -6.32
CA LEU A 7 -7.48 4.94 -6.12
C LEU A 7 -7.90 6.26 -5.45
N ALA A 8 -7.12 6.76 -4.49
CA ALA A 8 -7.38 8.04 -3.85
C ALA A 8 -7.18 9.24 -4.80
N CYS A 9 -6.19 9.17 -5.70
CA CYS A 9 -5.90 10.22 -6.67
C CYS A 9 -6.90 10.24 -7.83
N LYS A 10 -7.24 9.06 -8.38
CA LYS A 10 -8.12 8.94 -9.55
C LYS A 10 -9.60 8.86 -9.20
N GLN A 11 -9.94 8.43 -7.98
CA GLN A 11 -11.33 8.34 -7.51
C GLN A 11 -12.21 7.57 -8.51
N THR A 12 -13.34 8.16 -8.91
CA THR A 12 -14.28 7.62 -9.91
C THR A 12 -13.67 7.45 -11.32
N LYS A 13 -12.57 8.16 -11.63
CA LYS A 13 -11.85 8.05 -12.91
C LYS A 13 -10.79 6.95 -12.91
N SER A 14 -10.70 6.14 -11.86
CA SER A 14 -9.69 5.07 -11.74
C SER A 14 -9.88 3.92 -12.74
N GLY A 15 -11.09 3.74 -13.26
CA GLY A 15 -11.47 2.60 -14.11
C GLY A 15 -11.52 1.26 -13.36
N MET A 16 -11.27 1.26 -12.06
CA MET A 16 -11.26 0.06 -11.22
C MET A 16 -12.66 -0.19 -10.66
N VAL A 17 -13.04 -1.47 -10.54
CA VAL A 17 -14.32 -1.88 -9.94
C VAL A 17 -14.22 -2.13 -8.43
N ALA A 18 -13.03 -2.51 -7.96
CA ALA A 18 -12.68 -2.76 -6.56
C ALA A 18 -11.15 -2.74 -6.40
N GLY A 19 -10.66 -2.77 -5.16
CA GLY A 19 -9.24 -2.92 -4.83
C GLY A 19 -9.01 -3.96 -3.74
N ILE A 20 -7.93 -4.73 -3.85
CA ILE A 20 -7.44 -5.59 -2.76
C ILE A 20 -5.99 -5.26 -2.48
N THR A 21 -5.64 -5.19 -1.21
CA THR A 21 -4.26 -4.98 -0.78
C THR A 21 -3.88 -5.91 0.34
N ILE A 22 -2.62 -6.31 0.36
CA ILE A 22 -2.06 -7.23 1.35
C ILE A 22 -0.79 -6.59 1.91
N SER A 23 -0.64 -6.64 3.24
CA SER A 23 0.51 -6.14 4.01
C SER A 23 0.90 -4.71 3.65
N VAL A 24 -0.10 -3.84 3.57
CA VAL A 24 0.12 -2.44 3.27
C VAL A 24 0.86 -1.78 4.42
N ALA A 25 2.02 -1.19 4.14
CA ALA A 25 2.61 -0.17 4.98
C ALA A 25 1.70 1.07 4.98
N TRP A 26 1.00 1.31 6.09
CA TRP A 26 -0.02 2.37 6.21
C TRP A 26 0.58 3.76 6.46
N ASP A 27 1.69 3.78 7.19
CA ASP A 27 2.48 4.96 7.51
C ASP A 27 3.96 4.60 7.31
N ALA A 28 4.55 5.15 6.25
CA ALA A 28 5.92 4.84 5.86
C ALA A 28 6.97 5.31 6.88
N LEU A 29 6.69 6.37 7.66
CA LEU A 29 7.58 6.80 8.74
C LEU A 29 7.59 5.76 9.85
N ARG A 30 6.41 5.33 10.30
CA ARG A 30 6.27 4.31 11.36
C ARG A 30 6.82 2.96 10.93
N SER A 31 6.57 2.56 9.68
CA SER A 31 7.18 1.38 9.07
C SER A 31 8.71 1.47 9.08
N SER A 32 9.26 2.62 8.72
CA SER A 32 10.71 2.83 8.76
C SER A 32 11.26 2.82 10.19
N ASP A 33 10.55 3.37 11.19
CA ASP A 33 10.96 3.31 12.60
C ASP A 33 11.00 1.84 13.09
N SER A 34 9.94 1.08 12.83
CA SER A 34 9.85 -0.36 13.16
C SER A 34 11.00 -1.16 12.54
N MET A 35 11.34 -0.87 11.29
CA MET A 35 12.44 -1.51 10.57
C MET A 35 13.82 -1.12 11.11
N GLU A 36 13.96 -0.05 11.88
CA GLU A 36 15.21 0.38 12.49
C GLU A 36 15.38 -0.11 13.94
N GLU A 37 14.38 -0.80 14.50
CA GLU A 37 14.52 -1.53 15.76
C GLU A 37 15.63 -2.59 15.66
N PRO A 38 16.40 -2.88 16.73
CA PRO A 38 17.64 -3.65 16.62
C PRO A 38 17.52 -5.01 15.93
N LEU A 39 16.46 -5.77 16.23
CA LEU A 39 16.22 -7.08 15.63
C LEU A 39 15.76 -6.98 14.17
N ASN A 40 14.80 -6.11 13.88
CA ASN A 40 14.31 -5.87 12.52
C ASN A 40 15.40 -5.27 11.62
N TRP A 41 16.25 -4.43 12.20
CA TRP A 41 17.40 -3.85 11.52
C TRP A 41 18.38 -4.94 11.08
N LEU A 42 18.71 -5.85 11.99
CA LEU A 42 19.65 -6.95 11.74
C LEU A 42 19.09 -7.95 10.72
N LEU A 43 17.83 -8.37 10.89
CA LEU A 43 17.20 -9.41 10.08
C LEU A 43 16.80 -8.90 8.69
N PHE A 44 16.29 -7.68 8.58
CA PHE A 44 15.66 -7.18 7.35
C PHE A 44 16.34 -5.92 6.81
N ASN A 45 16.39 -4.84 7.58
CA ASN A 45 16.77 -3.52 7.07
C ASN A 45 18.17 -3.52 6.45
N LYS A 46 19.16 -4.09 7.16
CA LYS A 46 20.54 -4.21 6.67
C LYS A 46 20.61 -4.99 5.36
N HIS A 47 19.90 -6.11 5.26
CA HIS A 47 19.91 -6.95 4.07
C HIS A 47 19.26 -6.24 2.88
N LEU A 48 18.10 -5.63 3.09
CA LEU A 48 17.37 -4.88 2.06
C LEU A 48 18.16 -3.66 1.59
N THR A 49 18.78 -2.91 2.50
CA THR A 49 19.65 -1.78 2.18
C THR A 49 20.85 -2.24 1.33
N ASN A 50 21.46 -3.38 1.67
CA ASN A 50 22.53 -3.95 0.84
C ASN A 50 22.03 -4.30 -0.56
N GLY A 51 20.84 -4.89 -0.68
CA GLY A 51 20.21 -5.19 -1.97
C GLY A 51 19.97 -3.92 -2.81
N LEU A 52 19.44 -2.86 -2.19
CA LEU A 52 19.22 -1.56 -2.84
C LEU A 52 20.53 -0.95 -3.33
N ARG A 53 21.58 -0.97 -2.50
CA ARG A 53 22.92 -0.51 -2.90
C ARG A 53 23.48 -1.32 -4.07
N GLN A 54 23.35 -2.64 -4.06
CA GLN A 54 23.80 -3.50 -5.17
C GLN A 54 23.05 -3.17 -6.47
N LYS A 55 21.75 -2.86 -6.41
CA LYS A 55 20.99 -2.41 -7.58
C LYS A 55 21.53 -1.08 -8.11
N VAL A 56 21.81 -0.12 -7.24
CA VAL A 56 22.42 1.16 -7.66
C VAL A 56 23.79 0.93 -8.30
N THR A 57 24.66 0.12 -7.68
CA THR A 57 25.97 -0.23 -8.24
C THR A 57 25.85 -0.87 -9.61
N ARG A 58 24.92 -1.83 -9.79
CA ARG A 58 24.69 -2.51 -11.07
C ARG A 58 24.28 -1.54 -12.18
N HIS A 59 23.53 -0.48 -11.85
CA HIS A 59 23.00 0.49 -12.81
C HIS A 59 23.75 1.84 -12.78
N ARG A 60 24.96 1.88 -12.23
CA ARG A 60 25.76 3.09 -11.98
C ARG A 60 25.86 4.04 -13.17
N LYS A 61 26.19 3.52 -14.36
CA LYS A 61 26.35 4.33 -15.60
C LYS A 61 25.11 5.15 -15.98
N ILE A 62 23.92 4.70 -15.56
CA ILE A 62 22.66 5.39 -15.82
C ILE A 62 22.34 6.33 -14.66
N LEU A 63 22.53 5.85 -13.42
CA LEU A 63 22.14 6.56 -12.21
C LEU A 63 23.07 7.71 -11.83
N GLU A 64 24.35 7.66 -12.20
CA GLU A 64 25.31 8.75 -11.95
C GLU A 64 24.93 10.06 -12.66
N LYS A 65 24.03 10.00 -13.65
CA LYS A 65 23.51 11.18 -14.35
C LYS A 65 22.41 11.90 -13.58
N VAL A 66 21.80 11.25 -12.59
CA VAL A 66 20.62 11.76 -11.88
C VAL A 66 20.84 11.88 -10.37
N VAL A 67 21.78 11.13 -9.79
CA VAL A 67 22.10 11.15 -8.35
C VAL A 67 23.60 10.97 -8.11
N ASP A 68 24.08 11.45 -6.96
CA ASP A 68 25.41 11.13 -6.45
C ASP A 68 25.43 9.66 -5.96
N VAL A 69 25.92 8.76 -6.81
CA VAL A 69 25.99 7.33 -6.51
C VAL A 69 26.86 7.04 -5.29
N GLU A 70 27.98 7.73 -5.11
CA GLU A 70 28.89 7.45 -3.99
C GLU A 70 28.26 7.85 -2.65
N TYR A 71 27.48 8.93 -2.66
CA TYR A 71 26.70 9.33 -1.49
C TYR A 71 25.60 8.31 -1.14
N VAL A 72 24.89 7.81 -2.16
CA VAL A 72 23.85 6.77 -2.02
C VAL A 72 24.43 5.47 -1.47
N LEU A 73 25.58 5.02 -1.96
CA LEU A 73 26.21 3.76 -1.54
C LEU A 73 26.68 3.77 -0.07
N LYS A 74 26.78 4.94 0.56
CA LYS A 74 27.05 5.07 2.00
C LYS A 74 25.82 4.77 2.88
N ALA A 75 24.64 4.55 2.31
CA ALA A 75 23.42 4.30 3.09
C ALA A 75 23.52 3.01 3.91
N ARG A 76 23.11 3.07 5.18
CA ARG A 76 23.12 1.96 6.13
C ARG A 76 21.74 1.46 6.52
N THR A 77 20.70 2.25 6.27
CA THR A 77 19.30 1.86 6.44
C THR A 77 18.49 2.18 5.18
N ILE A 78 17.30 1.59 5.07
CA ILE A 78 16.34 1.89 3.99
C ILE A 78 16.00 3.38 4.01
N ARG A 79 15.81 3.98 5.19
CA ARG A 79 15.58 5.43 5.35
C ARG A 79 16.73 6.25 4.80
N GLU A 80 17.98 5.92 5.13
CA GLU A 80 19.13 6.61 4.56
C GLU A 80 19.20 6.42 3.04
N PHE A 81 18.85 5.24 2.53
CA PHE A 81 18.79 5.03 1.09
C PHE A 81 17.71 5.91 0.46
N ASP A 82 16.51 5.96 1.05
CA ASP A 82 15.41 6.78 0.56
C ASP A 82 15.72 8.28 0.63
N GLU A 83 16.40 8.76 1.68
CA GLU A 83 16.85 10.15 1.80
C GLU A 83 17.91 10.51 0.75
N ARG A 84 18.82 9.59 0.42
CA ARG A 84 19.94 9.88 -0.49
C ARG A 84 19.64 9.56 -1.95
N PHE A 85 18.68 8.69 -2.22
CA PHE A 85 18.33 8.22 -3.56
C PHE A 85 16.90 8.57 -3.92
N THR A 86 15.93 7.99 -3.20
CA THR A 86 14.51 8.02 -3.59
C THR A 86 13.93 9.43 -3.56
N SER A 87 14.12 10.18 -2.48
CA SER A 87 13.64 11.56 -2.33
C SER A 87 14.20 12.45 -3.43
N HIS A 88 15.51 12.38 -3.69
CA HIS A 88 16.19 13.16 -4.72
C HIS A 88 15.71 12.79 -6.13
N LEU A 89 15.64 11.49 -6.45
CA LEU A 89 15.22 11.01 -7.77
C LEU A 89 13.81 11.48 -8.12
N PHE A 90 12.90 11.54 -7.14
CA PHE A 90 11.52 11.97 -7.32
C PHE A 90 11.26 13.44 -6.98
N GLY A 91 12.31 14.23 -6.68
CA GLY A 91 12.19 15.68 -6.44
C GLY A 91 11.53 16.08 -5.12
N TYR A 92 11.54 15.21 -4.11
CA TYR A 92 11.09 15.56 -2.77
C TYR A 92 12.13 16.39 -2.02
N LYS A 93 11.67 17.30 -1.16
CA LYS A 93 12.54 18.15 -0.32
C LYS A 93 13.23 17.36 0.81
N SER A 94 12.61 16.28 1.26
CA SER A 94 13.10 15.42 2.34
C SER A 94 12.52 14.02 2.22
N CYS A 95 13.14 13.01 2.85
CA CYS A 95 12.54 11.66 2.97
C CYS A 95 11.22 11.70 3.74
N VAL A 96 11.06 12.60 4.71
CA VAL A 96 9.81 12.77 5.47
C VAL A 96 8.67 13.21 4.56
N ASP A 97 8.92 14.14 3.63
CA ASP A 97 7.92 14.56 2.65
C ASP A 97 7.55 13.41 1.70
N TYR A 98 8.55 12.64 1.26
CA TYR A 98 8.33 11.43 0.47
C TYR A 98 7.47 10.40 1.24
N TYR A 99 7.81 10.10 2.49
CA TYR A 99 7.05 9.14 3.30
C TYR A 99 5.63 9.61 3.60
N ARG A 100 5.43 10.89 3.87
CA ARG A 100 4.09 11.46 4.04
C ARG A 100 3.26 11.29 2.77
N ASP A 101 3.85 11.50 1.59
CA ASP A 101 3.13 11.31 0.33
C ASP A 101 2.95 9.82 -0.03
N ALA A 102 3.92 8.97 0.27
CA ALA A 102 3.80 7.52 0.04
C ALA A 102 2.72 6.87 0.92
N SER A 103 2.50 7.40 2.13
CA SER A 103 1.60 6.83 3.14
C SER A 103 0.12 6.93 2.73
N PRO A 104 -0.58 5.79 2.57
CA PRO A 104 -1.96 5.79 2.08
C PRO A 104 -3.02 6.08 3.16
N ALA A 105 -2.69 5.95 4.46
CA ALA A 105 -3.67 6.00 5.55
C ALA A 105 -4.60 7.23 5.50
N LYS A 106 -4.02 8.43 5.40
CA LYS A 106 -4.78 9.69 5.36
C LYS A 106 -5.46 9.97 4.02
N LYS A 107 -5.16 9.18 2.99
CA LYS A 107 -5.69 9.33 1.63
C LYS A 107 -6.89 8.40 1.37
N LEU A 108 -7.12 7.41 2.23
CA LEU A 108 -8.25 6.49 2.14
C LEU A 108 -9.63 7.16 1.96
N PRO A 109 -9.95 8.30 2.62
CA PRO A 109 -11.25 8.95 2.44
C PRO A 109 -11.54 9.43 1.02
N HIS A 110 -10.51 9.57 0.17
CA HIS A 110 -10.68 9.94 -1.24
C HIS A 110 -10.94 8.75 -2.15
N THR A 111 -10.93 7.52 -1.63
CA THR A 111 -11.24 6.33 -2.44
C THR A 111 -12.75 6.20 -2.66
N SER A 112 -13.16 5.71 -3.83
CA SER A 112 -14.59 5.64 -4.21
C SER A 112 -15.07 4.24 -4.58
N VAL A 113 -14.17 3.25 -4.57
CA VAL A 113 -14.47 1.86 -4.92
C VAL A 113 -14.41 0.99 -3.66
N PRO A 114 -15.05 -0.19 -3.65
CA PRO A 114 -14.87 -1.19 -2.61
C PRO A 114 -13.41 -1.60 -2.47
N ILE A 115 -12.86 -1.57 -1.27
CA ILE A 115 -11.47 -1.92 -0.98
C ILE A 115 -11.41 -2.91 0.18
N LEU A 116 -10.69 -4.02 -0.01
CA LEU A 116 -10.32 -4.95 1.05
C LEU A 116 -8.81 -4.86 1.32
N CYS A 117 -8.44 -4.69 2.59
CA CYS A 117 -7.05 -4.66 3.02
C CYS A 117 -6.79 -5.77 4.04
N LEU A 118 -5.76 -6.58 3.82
CA LEU A 118 -5.29 -7.61 4.75
C LEU A 118 -3.94 -7.19 5.34
N ASN A 119 -3.82 -7.20 6.67
CA ASN A 119 -2.54 -6.98 7.36
C ASN A 119 -2.39 -7.95 8.54
N ALA A 120 -1.16 -8.28 8.90
CA ALA A 120 -0.83 -9.05 10.09
C ALA A 120 -0.21 -8.16 11.17
N ALA A 121 -0.60 -8.36 12.43
CA ALA A 121 -0.09 -7.58 13.56
C ALA A 121 1.40 -7.86 13.87
N ASP A 122 1.92 -9.01 13.46
CA ASP A 122 3.32 -9.42 13.59
C ASP A 122 4.20 -9.05 12.38
N ASP A 123 3.72 -8.20 11.48
CA ASP A 123 4.47 -7.72 10.32
C ASP A 123 5.47 -6.59 10.68
N PRO A 124 6.80 -6.82 10.58
CA PRO A 124 7.79 -5.80 10.93
C PRO A 124 7.82 -4.61 9.95
N PHE A 125 7.29 -4.78 8.74
CA PHE A 125 7.22 -3.72 7.71
C PHE A 125 5.98 -2.86 7.85
N SER A 126 4.95 -3.33 8.56
CA SER A 126 3.70 -2.62 8.78
C SER A 126 3.27 -2.78 10.24
N PRO A 127 3.93 -2.06 11.18
CA PRO A 127 3.70 -2.25 12.61
C PRO A 127 2.24 -1.97 12.99
N GLN A 128 1.72 -2.71 13.97
CA GLN A 128 0.34 -2.60 14.43
C GLN A 128 -0.06 -1.17 14.82
N SER A 129 0.87 -0.39 15.37
CA SER A 129 0.65 1.02 15.76
C SER A 129 0.36 1.95 14.58
N ALA A 130 0.65 1.54 13.34
CA ALA A 130 0.41 2.31 12.13
C ALA A 130 -0.96 2.03 11.48
N PHE A 131 -1.73 1.05 11.97
CA PHE A 131 -3.00 0.68 11.34
C PHE A 131 -4.05 1.80 11.43
N PRO A 132 -4.69 2.20 10.32
CA PRO A 132 -5.62 3.32 10.30
C PRO A 132 -7.04 2.88 10.72
N VAL A 133 -7.17 2.16 11.84
CA VAL A 133 -8.43 1.52 12.26
C VAL A 133 -9.58 2.52 12.36
N SER A 134 -9.34 3.68 12.99
CA SER A 134 -10.37 4.73 13.15
C SER A 134 -10.81 5.35 11.82
N ILE A 135 -9.86 5.54 10.89
CA ILE A 135 -10.17 6.05 9.54
C ILE A 135 -11.03 5.03 8.80
N VAL A 136 -10.62 3.75 8.80
CA VAL A 136 -11.35 2.69 8.09
C VAL A 136 -12.75 2.50 8.65
N GLN A 137 -12.93 2.55 9.97
CA GLN A 137 -14.25 2.44 10.62
C GLN A 137 -15.25 3.53 10.16
N ALA A 138 -14.75 4.69 9.76
CA ALA A 138 -15.58 5.79 9.25
C ALA A 138 -15.92 5.66 7.75
N LEU A 139 -15.30 4.73 7.03
CA LEU A 139 -15.44 4.59 5.58
C LEU A 139 -16.32 3.38 5.23
N PRO A 140 -17.43 3.57 4.49
CA PRO A 140 -18.32 2.46 4.14
C PRO A 140 -17.70 1.54 3.08
N ASN A 141 -16.78 2.05 2.26
CA ASN A 141 -16.22 1.34 1.11
C ASN A 141 -14.87 0.67 1.39
N VAL A 142 -14.36 0.70 2.62
CA VAL A 142 -13.05 0.12 2.95
C VAL A 142 -13.21 -0.87 4.10
N ALA A 143 -12.72 -2.09 3.93
CA ALA A 143 -12.61 -3.09 4.97
C ALA A 143 -11.13 -3.36 5.29
N LEU A 144 -10.78 -3.36 6.58
CA LEU A 144 -9.46 -3.75 7.08
C LEU A 144 -9.58 -5.02 7.88
N LEU A 145 -8.96 -6.08 7.37
CA LEU A 145 -8.87 -7.39 7.99
C LEU A 145 -7.49 -7.52 8.64
N LEU A 146 -7.50 -7.69 9.96
CA LEU A 146 -6.29 -7.82 10.77
C LEU A 146 -6.17 -9.23 11.30
N THR A 147 -5.05 -9.90 11.03
CA THR A 147 -4.71 -11.17 11.65
C THR A 147 -3.69 -10.95 12.77
N ALA A 148 -3.71 -11.81 13.80
CA ALA A 148 -2.67 -11.79 14.83
C ALA A 148 -1.30 -12.17 14.25
N HIS A 149 -1.31 -13.13 13.32
CA HIS A 149 -0.11 -13.67 12.68
C HIS A 149 -0.26 -13.76 11.16
N GLY A 150 0.88 -13.70 10.49
CA GLY A 150 0.98 -13.85 9.04
C GLY A 150 2.29 -13.30 8.47
N GLY A 151 3.00 -12.48 9.24
CA GLY A 151 4.17 -11.73 8.78
C GLY A 151 3.82 -10.85 7.58
N HIS A 152 4.85 -10.45 6.83
CA HIS A 152 4.65 -9.57 5.69
C HIS A 152 4.02 -10.25 4.46
N ILE A 153 4.24 -11.55 4.25
CA ILE A 153 3.86 -12.22 3.00
C ILE A 153 3.28 -13.63 3.18
N ALA A 154 3.32 -14.20 4.38
CA ALA A 154 3.15 -15.63 4.54
C ALA A 154 1.68 -16.02 4.73
N PHE A 155 0.99 -15.43 5.71
CA PHE A 155 -0.42 -15.70 6.04
C PHE A 155 -0.79 -17.20 6.02
N LEU A 156 0.13 -18.05 6.49
CA LEU A 156 0.01 -19.50 6.44
C LEU A 156 -1.07 -20.01 7.39
N GLN A 157 -1.63 -21.18 7.08
CA GLN A 157 -2.69 -21.80 7.87
C GLN A 157 -2.39 -23.24 8.27
N GLY A 158 -2.95 -23.63 9.43
CA GLY A 158 -2.83 -24.96 9.98
C GLY A 158 -1.47 -25.23 10.63
N LEU A 159 -1.37 -26.39 11.28
CA LEU A 159 -0.13 -26.82 11.95
C LEU A 159 0.98 -27.21 10.96
N PHE A 160 0.58 -27.62 9.75
CA PHE A 160 1.47 -28.00 8.65
C PHE A 160 1.03 -27.27 7.37
N PRO A 161 1.57 -26.06 7.11
CA PRO A 161 1.10 -25.20 6.04
C PRO A 161 1.62 -25.69 4.67
N ARG A 162 1.00 -26.74 4.14
CA ARG A 162 1.31 -27.33 2.82
C ARG A 162 0.26 -27.02 1.75
N GLY A 163 -0.85 -26.39 2.13
CA GLY A 163 -1.96 -26.05 1.26
C GLY A 163 -2.08 -24.55 1.01
N GLU A 164 -3.25 -24.14 0.52
CA GLU A 164 -3.61 -22.74 0.28
C GLU A 164 -3.45 -21.90 1.56
N SER A 165 -2.75 -20.78 1.43
CA SER A 165 -2.60 -19.79 2.50
C SER A 165 -3.90 -19.01 2.72
N TYR A 166 -4.03 -18.34 3.87
CA TYR A 166 -5.19 -17.49 4.13
C TYR A 166 -5.32 -16.37 3.10
N MET A 167 -4.17 -15.78 2.72
CA MET A 167 -4.08 -14.69 1.76
C MET A 167 -4.62 -15.13 0.39
N GLU A 168 -4.23 -16.30 -0.10
CA GLU A 168 -4.70 -16.83 -1.39
C GLU A 168 -6.20 -17.09 -1.36
N ARG A 169 -6.70 -17.74 -0.31
CA ARG A 169 -8.14 -18.00 -0.16
C ARG A 169 -8.95 -16.71 -0.13
N LEU A 170 -8.51 -15.75 0.68
CA LEU A 170 -9.16 -14.44 0.81
C LEU A 170 -9.16 -13.70 -0.52
N PHE A 171 -8.03 -13.71 -1.24
CA PHE A 171 -7.92 -13.11 -2.55
C PHE A 171 -8.93 -13.72 -3.53
N GLY A 172 -9.00 -15.06 -3.61
CA GLY A 172 -9.96 -15.77 -4.45
C GLY A 172 -11.41 -15.43 -4.11
N GLN A 173 -11.77 -15.49 -2.82
CA GLN A 173 -13.12 -15.16 -2.34
C GLN A 173 -13.51 -13.71 -2.66
N PHE A 174 -12.60 -12.75 -2.45
CA PHE A 174 -12.89 -11.36 -2.72
C PHE A 174 -13.05 -11.08 -4.21
N VAL A 175 -12.15 -11.60 -5.04
CA VAL A 175 -12.23 -11.45 -6.50
C VAL A 175 -13.52 -12.06 -7.03
N GLN A 176 -13.86 -13.28 -6.60
CA GLN A 176 -15.11 -13.93 -6.97
C GLN A 176 -16.32 -13.07 -6.57
N ALA A 177 -16.36 -12.59 -5.32
CA ALA A 177 -17.45 -11.76 -4.84
C ALA A 177 -17.62 -10.45 -5.63
N VAL A 178 -16.52 -9.81 -6.04
CA VAL A 178 -16.55 -8.57 -6.84
C VAL A 178 -17.28 -8.77 -8.18
N PHE A 179 -17.11 -9.93 -8.81
CA PHE A 179 -17.71 -10.21 -10.12
C PHE A 179 -19.07 -10.90 -10.04
N GLU A 180 -19.27 -11.81 -9.09
CA GLU A 180 -20.52 -12.58 -8.94
C GLU A 180 -21.58 -11.85 -8.11
N HIS A 181 -21.15 -11.01 -7.16
CA HIS A 181 -22.03 -10.29 -6.21
C HIS A 181 -21.88 -8.75 -6.25
N PRO A 182 -21.81 -8.09 -7.43
CA PRO A 182 -21.52 -6.67 -7.52
C PRO A 182 -22.62 -5.78 -6.91
N ARG A 183 -23.87 -6.26 -6.84
CA ARG A 183 -24.99 -5.53 -6.21
C ARG A 183 -24.84 -5.50 -4.70
N ASP A 184 -24.47 -6.63 -4.10
CA ASP A 184 -24.33 -6.78 -2.65
C ASP A 184 -23.15 -5.97 -2.14
N ILE A 185 -22.01 -6.01 -2.86
CA ILE A 185 -20.84 -5.19 -2.52
C ILE A 185 -21.16 -3.70 -2.64
N LYS A 186 -21.81 -3.25 -3.72
CA LYS A 186 -22.19 -1.82 -3.86
C LYS A 186 -23.13 -1.36 -2.75
N ARG A 187 -24.08 -2.23 -2.35
CA ARG A 187 -25.00 -1.96 -1.25
C ARG A 187 -24.26 -1.87 0.08
N ALA A 188 -23.37 -2.83 0.38
CA ALA A 188 -22.56 -2.83 1.60
C ALA A 188 -21.67 -1.59 1.68
N CYS A 189 -21.08 -1.17 0.57
CA CYS A 189 -20.21 -0.01 0.50
C CYS A 189 -20.94 1.34 0.45
N GLY A 190 -22.27 1.36 0.51
CA GLY A 190 -23.05 2.60 0.40
C GLY A 190 -22.84 3.35 -0.92
N VAL A 191 -22.31 2.69 -1.96
CA VAL A 191 -22.00 3.31 -3.25
C VAL A 191 -23.32 3.53 -3.99
N LYS A 192 -23.86 4.75 -3.90
CA LYS A 192 -25.03 5.15 -4.69
C LYS A 192 -24.69 5.04 -6.18
N LYS A 193 -25.58 4.42 -6.96
CA LYS A 193 -25.46 4.38 -8.42
C LYS A 193 -25.36 5.83 -8.93
N HIS A 194 -24.30 6.16 -9.66
CA HIS A 194 -24.32 7.34 -10.51
C HIS A 194 -25.33 7.05 -11.64
N GLN A 195 -26.52 7.64 -11.56
CA GLN A 195 -27.39 7.75 -12.72
C GLN A 195 -26.72 8.74 -13.67
N PRO A 196 -26.49 8.40 -14.95
CA PRO A 196 -26.15 9.41 -15.93
C PRO A 196 -27.28 10.45 -15.94
N SER A 197 -26.93 11.73 -15.81
CA SER A 197 -27.88 12.83 -15.91
C SER A 197 -28.63 12.72 -17.23
N LYS A 198 -29.93 12.44 -17.17
CA LYS A 198 -30.86 12.77 -18.25
C LYS A 198 -31.14 14.26 -18.12
N ASP A 199 -30.46 15.06 -18.93
CA ASP A 199 -30.77 16.45 -19.29
C ASP A 199 -29.76 16.79 -20.40
N GLN A 200 -30.09 17.18 -21.63
CA GLN A 200 -31.28 17.86 -22.15
C GLN A 200 -31.61 17.32 -23.56
N SER A 201 -32.79 16.70 -23.71
CA SER A 201 -33.60 16.87 -24.91
C SER A 201 -34.73 17.80 -24.49
N ASP A 202 -34.78 18.99 -25.10
CA ASP A 202 -35.96 19.86 -25.29
C ASP A 202 -35.59 21.35 -25.21
N ALA A 203 -35.13 21.88 -26.34
CA ALA A 203 -35.29 23.26 -26.82
C ALA A 203 -34.66 23.30 -28.23
N LYS A 204 -35.29 23.71 -29.33
CA LYS A 204 -36.53 24.43 -29.54
C LYS A 204 -36.87 24.33 -31.04
N GLU A 205 -38.16 24.28 -31.33
CA GLU A 205 -38.81 24.83 -32.53
C GLU A 205 -38.43 26.30 -32.75
#